data_AF-A0A1Q7KJR9-F1
#
_entry.id   AF-A0A1Q7KJR9-F1
#
_cell.length_a   1.000
_cell.length_b   1.000
_cell.length_c   1.000
_cell.angle_alpha   90.00
_cell.angle_beta   90.00
_cell.angle_gamma   90.00
#
_symmetry.space_group_name_H-M   'P 1'
#
loop_
_entity.id
_entity.type
_entity.pdbx_description
1 polymer ?
#
loop_
_entity_poly.entity_id
_entity_poly.type
_entity_poly.pdbx_seq_one_letter_code
_entity_poly.pdbx_strand_id
1 'polypeptide(L)'
;MASEKRQVVRYAFYKLDPAWRRLTAERQASAKIEFGETLERYNGRLLLRPYGLVGIRGDTDFLLWQVAEDLDALVELQTALNRTDLGAYLSIPYSYLAMTRRSIYEFPADPNHEQRLVIQPSAAKYLFVYPFIKTRPWYALPKPERQRMMDEHVRVGRKYPAIRLNTTYSYGLDDQEFIVAFEGDNPGEFLDLVMELRESEASSYTLRDTPTFTCVQMSLWDMLDTLGGAGSADAVARRPARADGFTPVANLSELPPGTAKRVYAANEAVALFNVNGTVYAIANRCTHARASLSEGTVDAARCAVTCPWHEGVFSLETGRVLGGPPVHPVAAFQVKLDGDTILIAHEAREAAIS
;
A
#
# COMPACT_ATOMS: atom_id res chain seq x y z
N MET A 1 2.69 -22.05 -29.55
CA MET A 1 1.84 -21.10 -28.81
C MET A 1 2.78 -20.15 -28.09
N ALA A 2 2.70 -18.84 -28.35
CA ALA A 2 3.49 -17.88 -27.58
C ALA A 2 3.10 -18.01 -26.10
N SER A 3 4.08 -18.13 -25.21
CA SER A 3 3.83 -18.24 -23.77
C SER A 3 3.06 -17.01 -23.30
N GLU A 4 1.86 -17.22 -22.78
CA GLU A 4 1.06 -16.17 -22.17
C GLU A 4 1.84 -15.59 -20.99
N LYS A 5 2.17 -14.29 -21.02
CA LYS A 5 2.95 -13.66 -19.95
C LYS A 5 2.07 -13.55 -18.70
N ARG A 6 2.49 -14.18 -17.61
CA ARG A 6 1.78 -14.25 -16.33
C ARG A 6 2.62 -13.61 -15.25
N GLN A 7 1.95 -12.99 -14.30
CA GLN A 7 2.59 -12.42 -13.12
C GLN A 7 2.54 -13.40 -11.96
N VAL A 8 3.59 -13.41 -11.16
CA VAL A 8 3.63 -14.07 -9.87
C VAL A 8 3.05 -13.11 -8.84
N VAL A 9 2.15 -13.61 -8.00
CA VAL A 9 1.46 -12.83 -6.97
C VAL A 9 1.69 -13.48 -5.62
N ARG A 10 2.11 -12.67 -4.63
CA ARG A 10 2.31 -13.12 -3.26
C ARG A 10 1.60 -12.19 -2.28
N TYR A 11 0.84 -12.78 -1.37
CA TYR A 11 0.23 -12.08 -0.23
C TYR A 11 0.99 -12.48 1.03
N ALA A 12 1.95 -11.65 1.45
CA ALA A 12 2.80 -11.93 2.60
C ALA A 12 2.31 -11.18 3.84
N PHE A 13 1.79 -11.92 4.82
CA PHE A 13 1.31 -11.39 6.08
C PHE A 13 2.38 -11.51 7.15
N TYR A 14 2.65 -10.39 7.83
CA TYR A 14 3.70 -10.30 8.82
C TYR A 14 3.12 -10.11 10.21
N LYS A 15 3.75 -10.72 11.20
CA LYS A 15 3.48 -10.53 12.62
C LYS A 15 4.74 -10.04 13.31
N LEU A 16 4.58 -8.96 14.07
CA LEU A 16 5.63 -8.33 14.86
C LEU A 16 5.76 -9.02 16.22
N ASP A 17 7.00 -9.36 16.57
CA ASP A 17 7.34 -9.83 17.91
C ASP A 17 7.08 -8.72 18.95
N PRO A 18 6.31 -8.96 20.02
CA PRO A 18 6.10 -8.00 21.10
C PRO A 18 7.38 -7.41 21.71
N ALA A 19 8.52 -8.12 21.65
CA ALA A 19 9.82 -7.62 22.08
C ALA A 19 10.23 -6.33 21.37
N TRP A 20 9.80 -6.13 20.11
CA TRP A 20 10.00 -4.90 19.36
C TRP A 20 9.55 -3.66 20.14
N ARG A 21 8.38 -3.74 20.80
CA ARG A 21 7.76 -2.60 21.50
C ARG A 21 8.55 -2.17 22.74
N ARG A 22 9.47 -3.00 23.23
CA ARG A 22 10.36 -2.71 24.36
C ARG A 22 11.65 -2.01 23.96
N LEU A 23 11.95 -1.90 22.66
CA LEU A 23 13.09 -1.15 22.16
C LEU A 23 12.92 0.35 22.40
N THR A 24 14.03 1.08 22.36
CA THR A 24 13.99 2.53 22.41
C THR A 24 13.32 3.11 21.17
N ALA A 25 12.68 4.26 21.32
CA ALA A 25 12.05 4.99 20.24
C ALA A 25 13.03 5.29 19.07
N GLU A 26 14.30 5.59 19.40
CA GLU A 26 15.36 5.85 18.42
C GLU A 26 15.60 4.63 17.53
N ARG A 27 15.73 3.45 18.15
CA ARG A 27 16.01 2.21 17.44
C ARG A 27 14.81 1.74 16.61
N GLN A 28 13.60 1.89 17.16
CA GLN A 28 12.38 1.55 16.42
C GLN A 28 12.27 2.39 15.14
N ALA A 29 12.60 3.68 15.21
CA ALA A 29 12.52 4.54 14.03
C ALA A 29 13.62 4.27 13.01
N SER A 30 14.88 4.12 13.43
CA SER A 30 15.97 3.81 12.50
C SER A 30 15.70 2.51 11.74
N ALA A 31 15.18 1.50 12.43
CA ALA A 31 14.85 0.20 11.84
C ALA A 31 13.59 0.26 10.94
N LYS A 32 12.58 1.10 11.26
CA LYS A 32 11.46 1.38 10.34
C LYS A 32 11.94 2.07 9.06
N ILE A 33 12.84 3.05 9.16
CA ILE A 33 13.44 3.76 8.01
C ILE A 33 14.19 2.78 7.13
N GLU A 34 15.11 2.01 7.70
CA GLU A 34 15.88 1.00 6.96
C GLU A 34 14.96 0.02 6.23
N PHE A 35 13.92 -0.48 6.91
CA PHE A 35 12.95 -1.40 6.31
C PHE A 35 12.16 -0.76 5.17
N GLY A 36 11.65 0.46 5.37
CA GLY A 36 10.89 1.18 4.36
C GLY A 36 11.73 1.56 3.13
N GLU A 37 12.94 2.08 3.33
CA GLU A 37 13.89 2.38 2.24
C GLU A 37 14.32 1.10 1.50
N THR A 38 14.43 -0.02 2.22
CA THR A 38 14.68 -1.33 1.60
C THR A 38 13.53 -1.75 0.69
N LEU A 39 12.28 -1.55 1.09
CA LEU A 39 11.12 -1.80 0.23
C LEU A 39 11.08 -0.86 -0.98
N GLU A 40 11.31 0.44 -0.77
CA GLU A 40 11.26 1.45 -1.83
C GLU A 40 12.31 1.19 -2.93
N ARG A 41 13.46 0.57 -2.62
CA ARG A 41 14.46 0.15 -3.62
C ARG A 41 13.95 -0.87 -4.64
N TYR A 42 12.85 -1.57 -4.33
CA TYR A 42 12.22 -2.53 -5.23
C TYR A 42 11.01 -1.95 -5.99
N ASN A 43 10.63 -0.69 -5.73
CA ASN A 43 9.59 -0.01 -6.50
C ASN A 43 9.97 0.04 -7.98
N GLY A 44 8.99 -0.21 -8.85
CA GLY A 44 9.19 -0.27 -10.30
C GLY A 44 9.70 -1.63 -10.82
N ARG A 45 10.37 -2.43 -9.97
CA ARG A 45 10.68 -3.85 -10.29
C ARG A 45 9.56 -4.80 -9.83
N LEU A 46 8.95 -4.49 -8.68
CA LEU A 46 7.76 -5.16 -8.17
C LEU A 46 6.64 -4.14 -7.97
N LEU A 47 5.39 -4.59 -8.16
CA LEU A 47 4.28 -3.91 -7.55
C LEU A 47 4.25 -4.31 -6.07
N LEU A 48 4.38 -3.31 -5.19
CA LEU A 48 4.35 -3.50 -3.74
C LEU A 48 3.25 -2.63 -3.16
N ARG A 49 2.29 -3.27 -2.49
CA ARG A 49 1.18 -2.56 -1.87
C ARG A 49 1.04 -2.93 -0.39
N PRO A 50 1.30 -1.98 0.51
CA PRO A 50 1.22 -2.21 1.95
C PRO A 50 -0.20 -2.02 2.49
N TYR A 51 -0.55 -2.82 3.49
CA TYR A 51 -1.82 -2.73 4.21
C TYR A 51 -1.62 -2.98 5.71
N GLY A 52 -2.31 -2.22 6.54
CA GLY A 52 -2.34 -2.40 7.99
C GLY A 52 -3.42 -3.37 8.46
N LEU A 53 -3.09 -4.20 9.45
CA LEU A 53 -4.01 -5.12 10.14
C LEU A 53 -3.98 -4.98 11.68
N VAL A 54 -3.13 -4.10 12.21
CA VAL A 54 -3.07 -3.78 13.65
C VAL A 54 -4.46 -3.39 14.17
N GLY A 55 -4.91 -4.08 15.23
CA GLY A 55 -6.23 -3.88 15.83
C GLY A 55 -7.38 -4.61 15.14
N ILE A 56 -7.14 -5.28 14.01
CA ILE A 56 -8.15 -6.06 13.27
C ILE A 56 -7.93 -7.56 13.48
N ARG A 57 -6.68 -8.04 13.40
CA ARG A 57 -6.31 -9.44 13.66
C ARG A 57 -5.26 -9.56 14.76
N GLY A 58 -5.33 -10.64 15.54
CA GLY A 58 -4.35 -10.91 16.59
C GLY A 58 -3.05 -11.54 16.08
N ASP A 59 -3.13 -12.31 15.00
CA ASP A 59 -2.06 -13.14 14.46
C ASP A 59 -1.29 -12.50 13.29
N THR A 60 -1.67 -11.31 12.82
CA THR A 60 -0.98 -10.57 11.76
C THR A 60 -1.10 -9.07 12.00
N ASP A 61 -0.04 -8.30 11.77
CA ASP A 61 -0.02 -6.84 11.97
C ASP A 61 -0.06 -6.06 10.65
N PHE A 62 0.51 -6.60 9.57
CA PHE A 62 0.44 -5.98 8.23
C PHE A 62 0.56 -7.00 7.09
N LEU A 63 0.19 -6.58 5.89
CA LEU A 63 0.30 -7.33 4.65
C LEU A 63 1.14 -6.52 3.65
N LEU A 64 2.06 -7.20 2.97
CA LEU A 64 2.64 -6.73 1.71
C LEU A 64 2.05 -7.56 0.56
N TRP A 65 1.24 -6.93 -0.28
CA TRP A 65 0.80 -7.52 -1.54
C TRP A 65 1.87 -7.26 -2.61
N GLN A 66 2.45 -8.34 -3.12
CA GLN A 66 3.60 -8.32 -4.01
C GLN A 66 3.21 -8.91 -5.37
N VAL A 67 3.51 -8.22 -6.46
CA VAL A 67 3.36 -8.74 -7.82
C VAL A 67 4.69 -8.59 -8.55
N ALA A 68 5.15 -9.69 -9.13
CA ALA A 68 6.44 -9.81 -9.82
C ALA A 68 6.27 -10.48 -11.18
N GLU A 69 7.27 -10.33 -12.03
CA GLU A 69 7.37 -11.06 -13.31
C GLU A 69 7.95 -12.47 -13.12
N ASP A 70 8.70 -12.69 -12.03
CA ASP A 70 9.37 -13.95 -11.71
C ASP A 70 9.43 -14.19 -10.19
N LEU A 71 9.77 -15.42 -9.80
CA LEU A 71 9.88 -15.83 -8.39
C LEU A 71 11.15 -15.30 -7.73
N ASP A 72 12.23 -15.11 -8.50
CA ASP A 72 13.53 -14.70 -7.98
C ASP A 72 13.44 -13.31 -7.36
N ALA A 73 12.68 -12.40 -7.98
CA ALA A 73 12.40 -11.07 -7.43
C ALA A 73 11.73 -11.12 -6.03
N LEU A 74 10.86 -12.11 -5.78
CA LEU A 74 10.24 -12.29 -4.46
C LEU A 74 11.24 -12.81 -3.42
N VAL A 75 12.12 -13.73 -3.83
CA VAL A 75 13.19 -14.26 -2.98
C VAL A 75 14.20 -13.18 -2.63
N GLU A 76 14.63 -12.40 -3.61
CA GLU A 76 15.55 -11.28 -3.41
C GLU A 76 14.96 -10.24 -2.44
N LEU A 77 13.70 -9.85 -2.65
CA LEU A 77 12.99 -8.92 -1.77
C LEU A 77 12.93 -9.45 -0.34
N GLN A 78 12.49 -10.69 -0.15
CA GLN A 78 12.40 -11.27 1.19
C GLN A 78 13.77 -11.37 1.86
N THR A 79 14.81 -11.73 1.09
CA THR A 79 16.19 -11.80 1.59
C THR A 79 16.68 -10.44 2.06
N ALA A 80 16.39 -9.37 1.30
CA ALA A 80 16.74 -8.01 1.70
C ALA A 80 15.98 -7.57 2.95
N LEU A 81 14.68 -7.84 3.04
CA LEU A 81 13.87 -7.51 4.22
C LEU A 81 14.38 -8.22 5.48
N ASN A 82 14.71 -9.50 5.38
CA ASN A 82 15.23 -10.30 6.49
C ASN A 82 16.60 -9.82 7.02
N ARG A 83 17.33 -9.00 6.25
CA ARG A 83 18.62 -8.42 6.67
C ARG A 83 18.47 -7.11 7.45
N THR A 84 17.29 -6.50 7.43
CA THR A 84 17.03 -5.24 8.16
C THR A 84 16.84 -5.52 9.65
N ASP A 85 17.07 -4.49 10.48
CA ASP A 85 16.89 -4.59 11.93
C ASP A 85 15.43 -4.93 12.30
N LEU A 86 14.44 -4.34 11.62
CA LEU A 86 13.03 -4.66 11.83
C LEU A 86 12.71 -6.10 11.36
N GLY A 87 13.33 -6.56 10.28
CA GLY A 87 13.17 -7.91 9.75
C GLY A 87 13.41 -9.01 10.79
N ALA A 88 14.35 -8.80 11.72
CA ALA A 88 14.65 -9.73 12.80
C ALA A 88 13.49 -9.91 13.81
N TYR A 89 12.54 -8.99 13.85
CA TYR A 89 11.36 -9.04 14.73
C TYR A 89 10.08 -9.44 13.99
N LEU A 90 10.18 -9.82 12.72
CA LEU A 90 9.04 -10.18 11.90
C LEU A 90 8.99 -11.69 11.67
N SER A 91 7.82 -12.26 11.91
CA SER A 91 7.46 -13.60 11.44
C SER A 91 6.44 -13.48 10.31
N ILE A 92 6.37 -14.50 9.44
CA ILE A 92 5.44 -14.56 8.31
C ILE A 92 4.46 -15.71 8.56
N PRO A 93 3.44 -15.53 9.40
CA PRO A 93 2.49 -16.59 9.72
C PRO A 93 1.68 -17.08 8.51
N TYR A 94 1.50 -16.23 7.48
CA TYR A 94 0.84 -16.58 6.24
C TYR A 94 1.57 -15.97 5.05
N SER A 95 1.80 -16.78 4.01
CA SER A 95 2.39 -16.36 2.75
C SER A 95 1.73 -17.14 1.63
N TYR A 96 0.81 -16.51 0.91
CA TYR A 96 0.11 -17.18 -0.17
C TYR A 96 0.74 -16.86 -1.51
N LEU A 97 1.23 -17.89 -2.21
CA LEU A 97 1.78 -17.77 -3.56
C LEU A 97 0.71 -18.12 -4.61
N ALA A 98 0.61 -17.34 -5.67
CA ALA A 98 -0.32 -17.56 -6.77
C ALA A 98 0.24 -16.97 -8.07
N MET A 99 -0.43 -17.23 -9.19
CA MET A 99 -0.14 -16.60 -10.48
C MET A 99 -1.42 -16.08 -11.14
N THR A 100 -1.27 -15.05 -11.97
CA THR A 100 -2.36 -14.61 -12.85
C THR A 100 -2.63 -15.66 -13.92
N ARG A 101 -3.91 -15.88 -14.22
CA ARG A 101 -4.36 -16.84 -15.24
C ARG A 101 -5.77 -16.47 -15.69
N ARG A 102 -6.06 -16.66 -16.98
CA ARG A 102 -7.44 -16.54 -17.48
C ARG A 102 -8.33 -17.62 -16.85
N SER A 103 -9.57 -17.22 -16.56
CA SER A 103 -10.60 -18.16 -16.10
C SER A 103 -10.87 -19.24 -17.15
N ILE A 104 -11.11 -20.46 -16.68
CA ILE A 104 -11.58 -21.58 -17.53
C ILE A 104 -13.09 -21.49 -17.82
N TYR A 105 -13.81 -20.66 -17.06
CA TYR A 105 -15.22 -20.35 -17.24
C TYR A 105 -15.38 -19.10 -18.08
N GLU A 106 -16.41 -19.10 -18.91
CA GLU A 106 -16.74 -18.03 -19.83
C GLU A 106 -17.67 -17.02 -19.15
N PHE A 107 -17.37 -15.73 -19.31
CA PHE A 107 -18.15 -14.64 -18.73
C PHE A 107 -18.45 -13.60 -19.83
N PRO A 108 -19.48 -13.84 -20.67
CA PRO A 108 -19.69 -13.09 -21.92
C PRO A 108 -19.97 -11.58 -21.76
N ALA A 109 -20.30 -11.14 -20.55
CA ALA A 109 -20.59 -9.74 -20.23
C ALA A 109 -19.57 -9.12 -19.26
N ASP A 110 -18.34 -9.65 -19.21
CA ASP A 110 -17.23 -9.00 -18.50
C ASP A 110 -16.39 -8.16 -19.49
N PRO A 111 -16.47 -6.82 -19.45
CA PRO A 111 -15.69 -5.94 -20.32
C PRO A 111 -14.17 -6.05 -20.09
N ASN A 112 -13.71 -6.64 -18.98
CA ASN A 112 -12.30 -6.71 -18.60
C ASN A 112 -11.67 -8.10 -18.81
N HIS A 113 -12.28 -8.97 -19.63
CA HIS A 113 -11.83 -10.36 -19.82
C HIS A 113 -10.33 -10.48 -20.21
N GLU A 114 -9.81 -9.54 -21.01
CA GLU A 114 -8.41 -9.55 -21.47
C GLU A 114 -7.40 -8.97 -20.44
N GLN A 115 -7.85 -8.11 -19.51
CA GLN A 115 -6.98 -7.40 -18.57
C GLN A 115 -6.58 -8.25 -17.34
N ARG A 116 -7.17 -9.44 -17.16
CA ARG A 116 -6.99 -10.30 -15.98
C ARG A 116 -5.60 -10.96 -15.84
N LEU A 117 -4.70 -10.78 -16.81
CA LEU A 117 -3.32 -11.30 -16.73
C LEU A 117 -2.37 -10.35 -16.01
N VAL A 118 -2.74 -9.07 -15.88
CA VAL A 118 -1.94 -8.05 -15.21
C VAL A 118 -2.73 -7.52 -14.02
N ILE A 119 -2.16 -7.61 -12.83
CA ILE A 119 -2.75 -7.06 -11.61
C ILE A 119 -2.69 -5.53 -11.69
N GLN A 120 -3.86 -4.90 -11.54
CA GLN A 120 -4.02 -3.46 -11.43
C GLN A 120 -4.83 -3.15 -10.18
N PRO A 121 -4.18 -2.92 -9.04
CA PRO A 121 -4.87 -2.61 -7.80
C PRO A 121 -5.71 -1.34 -7.94
N SER A 122 -6.91 -1.30 -7.33
CA SER A 122 -7.79 -0.12 -7.33
C SER A 122 -7.39 0.88 -6.24
N ALA A 123 -8.00 2.07 -6.21
CA ALA A 123 -7.80 3.03 -5.11
C ALA A 123 -8.57 2.70 -3.81
N ALA A 124 -9.23 1.54 -3.73
CA ALA A 124 -10.10 1.20 -2.63
C ALA A 124 -9.38 1.15 -1.28
N LYS A 125 -10.10 1.55 -0.23
CA LYS A 125 -9.61 1.63 1.14
C LYS A 125 -9.38 0.27 1.79
N TYR A 126 -10.15 -0.76 1.43
CA TYR A 126 -10.04 -2.08 2.04
C TYR A 126 -9.69 -3.15 1.02
N LEU A 127 -8.91 -4.14 1.49
CA LEU A 127 -8.61 -5.36 0.76
C LEU A 127 -9.02 -6.56 1.63
N PHE A 128 -9.81 -7.46 1.06
CA PHE A 128 -10.23 -8.70 1.69
C PHE A 128 -9.59 -9.88 0.98
N VAL A 129 -8.75 -10.65 1.67
CA VAL A 129 -7.98 -11.74 1.05
C VAL A 129 -8.28 -13.04 1.79
N TYR A 130 -8.48 -14.12 1.05
CA TYR A 130 -8.53 -15.46 1.62
C TYR A 130 -8.10 -16.54 0.61
N PRO A 131 -7.49 -17.65 1.09
CA PRO A 131 -7.28 -18.81 0.25
C PRO A 131 -8.60 -19.48 -0.09
N PHE A 132 -8.65 -20.23 -1.18
CA PHE A 132 -9.84 -20.98 -1.56
C PHE A 132 -9.45 -22.35 -2.11
N ILE A 133 -10.15 -23.38 -1.63
CA ILE A 133 -9.98 -24.78 -2.05
C ILE A 133 -11.35 -25.37 -2.30
N LYS A 134 -11.53 -26.01 -3.44
CA LYS A 134 -12.70 -26.81 -3.78
C LYS A 134 -12.54 -28.25 -3.34
N THR A 135 -13.65 -28.92 -3.08
CA THR A 135 -13.68 -30.35 -2.79
C THR A 135 -13.38 -31.15 -4.08
N ARG A 136 -12.85 -32.37 -3.96
CA ARG A 136 -12.58 -33.24 -5.13
C ARG A 136 -13.83 -33.49 -5.99
N PRO A 137 -15.04 -33.70 -5.43
CA PRO A 137 -16.27 -33.82 -6.23
C PRO A 137 -16.52 -32.67 -7.21
N TRP A 138 -16.10 -31.43 -6.90
CA TRP A 138 -16.17 -30.32 -7.85
C TRP A 138 -15.52 -30.67 -9.19
N TYR A 139 -14.30 -31.22 -9.13
CA TYR A 139 -13.52 -31.54 -10.31
C TYR A 139 -14.02 -32.76 -11.07
N ALA A 140 -14.84 -33.61 -10.43
CA ALA A 140 -15.51 -34.72 -11.10
C ALA A 140 -16.72 -34.26 -11.94
N LEU A 141 -17.26 -33.06 -11.68
CA LEU A 141 -18.39 -32.52 -12.42
C LEU A 141 -17.99 -32.15 -13.87
N PRO A 142 -18.86 -32.44 -14.85
CA PRO A 142 -18.73 -31.92 -16.21
C PRO A 142 -18.59 -30.40 -16.23
N LYS A 143 -17.79 -29.85 -17.16
CA LYS A 143 -17.59 -28.38 -17.30
C LYS A 143 -18.93 -27.61 -17.38
N PRO A 144 -19.97 -28.06 -18.12
CA PRO A 144 -21.24 -27.35 -18.18
C PRO A 144 -21.94 -27.17 -16.82
N GLU A 145 -21.90 -28.19 -15.95
CA GLU A 145 -22.47 -28.09 -14.61
C GLU A 145 -21.71 -27.08 -13.75
N ARG A 146 -20.38 -27.11 -13.80
CA ARG A 146 -19.56 -26.11 -13.11
C ARG A 146 -19.82 -24.71 -13.65
N GLN A 147 -19.97 -24.54 -14.96
CA GLN A 147 -20.29 -23.27 -15.59
C GLN A 147 -21.63 -22.73 -15.09
N ARG A 148 -22.69 -23.54 -15.06
CA ARG A 148 -24.02 -23.16 -14.54
C ARG A 148 -23.93 -22.61 -13.10
N MET A 149 -23.21 -23.30 -12.22
CA MET A 149 -23.02 -22.86 -10.83
C MET A 149 -22.16 -21.59 -10.75
N MET A 150 -21.16 -21.44 -11.62
CA MET A 150 -20.37 -20.20 -11.70
C MET A 150 -21.17 -19.03 -12.26
N ASP A 151 -22.12 -19.25 -13.17
CA ASP A 151 -23.01 -18.21 -13.68
C ASP A 151 -23.94 -17.67 -12.59
N GLU A 152 -24.43 -18.55 -11.70
CA GLU A 152 -25.13 -18.14 -10.48
C GLU A 152 -24.22 -17.30 -9.57
N HIS A 153 -23.02 -17.80 -9.25
CA HIS A 153 -22.04 -17.11 -8.41
C HIS A 153 -21.71 -15.70 -8.95
N VAL A 154 -21.53 -15.56 -10.27
CA VAL A 154 -21.29 -14.26 -10.92
C VAL A 154 -22.51 -13.36 -10.86
N ARG A 155 -23.73 -13.92 -10.97
CA ARG A 155 -24.97 -13.13 -10.85
C ARG A 155 -25.11 -12.51 -9.47
N VAL A 156 -24.73 -13.24 -8.41
CA VAL A 156 -24.66 -12.71 -7.05
C VAL A 156 -23.61 -11.60 -6.98
N GLY A 157 -22.37 -11.86 -7.44
CA GLY A 157 -21.30 -10.85 -7.43
C GLY A 157 -21.66 -9.54 -8.15
N ARG A 158 -22.42 -9.61 -9.26
CA ARG A 158 -22.88 -8.42 -10.01
C ARG A 158 -23.85 -7.51 -9.24
N LYS A 159 -24.46 -7.99 -8.15
CA LYS A 159 -25.27 -7.15 -7.26
C LYS A 159 -24.42 -6.16 -6.45
N TYR A 160 -23.11 -6.41 -6.35
CA TYR A 160 -22.16 -5.63 -5.54
C TYR A 160 -21.06 -4.99 -6.43
N PRO A 161 -21.42 -4.07 -7.35
CA PRO A 161 -20.48 -3.54 -8.34
C PRO A 161 -19.33 -2.70 -7.75
N ALA A 162 -19.46 -2.23 -6.50
CA ALA A 162 -18.40 -1.50 -5.79
C ALA A 162 -17.28 -2.42 -5.27
N ILE A 163 -17.51 -3.73 -5.22
CA ILE A 163 -16.52 -4.72 -4.79
C ILE A 163 -15.81 -5.27 -6.03
N ARG A 164 -14.55 -4.89 -6.21
CA ARG A 164 -13.70 -5.39 -7.31
C ARG A 164 -13.02 -6.69 -6.90
N LEU A 165 -13.14 -7.71 -7.73
CA LEU A 165 -12.49 -9.01 -7.51
C LEU A 165 -11.19 -9.16 -8.31
N ASN A 166 -10.14 -9.65 -7.65
CA ASN A 166 -8.91 -10.15 -8.24
C ASN A 166 -8.70 -11.62 -7.83
N THR A 167 -8.88 -12.55 -8.76
CA THR A 167 -8.65 -13.98 -8.53
C THR A 167 -7.31 -14.41 -9.13
N THR A 168 -6.50 -15.08 -8.33
CA THR A 168 -5.22 -15.68 -8.76
C THR A 168 -5.19 -17.17 -8.41
N TYR A 169 -4.33 -17.94 -9.07
CA TYR A 169 -4.36 -19.40 -9.07
C TYR A 169 -3.06 -19.99 -8.51
N SER A 170 -3.17 -21.00 -7.64
CA SER A 170 -2.03 -21.57 -6.92
C SER A 170 -1.82 -23.07 -7.15
N TYR A 171 -2.56 -23.66 -8.10
CA TYR A 171 -2.45 -25.09 -8.43
C TYR A 171 -0.99 -25.55 -8.63
N GLY A 172 -0.51 -26.40 -7.72
CA GLY A 172 0.84 -26.96 -7.75
C GLY A 172 1.95 -25.99 -7.33
N LEU A 173 1.61 -24.76 -6.96
CA LEU A 173 2.53 -23.73 -6.47
C LEU A 173 2.46 -23.58 -4.94
N ASP A 174 1.30 -23.83 -4.35
CA ASP A 174 1.01 -23.68 -2.93
C ASP A 174 -0.17 -24.59 -2.52
N ASP A 175 -0.53 -24.61 -1.24
CA ASP A 175 -1.52 -25.52 -0.66
C ASP A 175 -2.97 -25.21 -1.07
N GLN A 176 -3.27 -23.96 -1.44
CA GLN A 176 -4.57 -23.55 -1.95
C GLN A 176 -4.67 -23.70 -3.47
N GLU A 177 -5.90 -23.65 -4.00
CA GLU A 177 -6.13 -23.66 -5.44
C GLU A 177 -6.28 -22.26 -6.01
N PHE A 178 -6.85 -21.35 -5.21
CA PHE A 178 -7.03 -19.95 -5.56
C PHE A 178 -6.67 -19.05 -4.37
N ILE A 179 -6.21 -17.84 -4.68
CA ILE A 179 -6.32 -16.70 -3.79
C ILE A 179 -7.33 -15.74 -4.38
N VAL A 180 -8.35 -15.43 -3.59
CA VAL A 180 -9.36 -14.43 -3.94
C VAL A 180 -9.12 -13.19 -3.10
N ALA A 181 -8.93 -12.07 -3.79
CA ALA A 181 -8.69 -10.77 -3.20
C ALA A 181 -9.75 -9.80 -3.69
N PHE A 182 -10.49 -9.18 -2.78
CA PHE A 182 -11.55 -8.23 -3.07
C PHE A 182 -11.14 -6.84 -2.60
N GLU A 183 -11.33 -5.83 -3.43
CA GLU A 183 -11.06 -4.44 -3.12
C GLU A 183 -12.39 -3.67 -3.03
N GLY A 184 -12.58 -2.86 -2.00
CA GLY A 184 -13.78 -2.04 -1.83
C GLY A 184 -13.64 -1.00 -0.71
N ASP A 185 -14.56 -0.04 -0.66
CA ASP A 185 -14.54 1.06 0.32
C ASP A 185 -15.50 0.85 1.49
N ASN A 186 -16.33 -0.19 1.44
CA ASN A 186 -17.32 -0.52 2.46
C ASN A 186 -17.24 -2.00 2.89
N PRO A 187 -16.72 -2.31 4.09
CA PRO A 187 -16.67 -3.68 4.59
C PRO A 187 -18.05 -4.32 4.79
N GLY A 188 -19.11 -3.52 5.01
CA GLY A 188 -20.47 -4.01 5.14
C GLY A 188 -20.99 -4.63 3.84
N GLU A 189 -20.70 -4.00 2.70
CA GLU A 189 -21.07 -4.55 1.38
C GLU A 189 -20.33 -5.85 1.07
N PHE A 190 -19.05 -5.95 1.45
CA PHE A 190 -18.31 -7.20 1.30
C PHE A 190 -18.86 -8.30 2.21
N LEU A 191 -19.27 -7.96 3.43
CA LEU A 191 -19.92 -8.89 4.36
C LEU A 191 -21.21 -9.45 3.75
N ASP A 192 -22.09 -8.57 3.25
CA ASP A 192 -23.35 -8.96 2.64
C ASP A 192 -23.14 -9.81 1.38
N LEU A 193 -22.17 -9.43 0.53
CA LEU A 193 -21.77 -10.21 -0.65
C LEU A 193 -21.37 -11.63 -0.27
N VAL A 194 -20.48 -11.79 0.72
CA VAL A 194 -20.01 -13.12 1.13
C VAL A 194 -21.14 -13.92 1.76
N MET A 195 -22.03 -13.28 2.53
CA MET A 195 -23.24 -13.95 3.06
C MET A 195 -24.12 -14.50 1.94
N GLU A 196 -24.41 -13.72 0.90
CA GLU A 196 -25.23 -14.19 -0.22
C GLU A 196 -24.51 -15.29 -1.02
N LEU A 197 -23.19 -15.16 -1.24
CA LEU A 197 -22.40 -16.18 -1.92
C LEU A 197 -22.41 -17.54 -1.19
N ARG A 198 -22.59 -17.55 0.13
CA ARG A 198 -22.68 -18.80 0.91
C ARG A 198 -23.90 -19.64 0.57
N GLU A 199 -24.97 -19.01 0.09
CA GLU A 199 -26.22 -19.66 -0.27
C GLU A 199 -26.17 -20.30 -1.67
N SER A 200 -25.17 -19.95 -2.50
CA SER A 200 -25.03 -20.48 -3.86
C SER A 200 -24.74 -21.98 -3.90
N GLU A 201 -25.17 -22.66 -4.97
CA GLU A 201 -24.94 -24.11 -5.14
C GLU A 201 -23.44 -24.44 -5.13
N ALA A 202 -22.62 -23.57 -5.74
CA ALA A 202 -21.16 -23.69 -5.79
C ALA A 202 -20.50 -23.68 -4.40
N SER A 203 -21.14 -23.09 -3.38
CA SER A 203 -20.66 -22.98 -2.01
C SER A 203 -20.52 -24.35 -1.34
N SER A 204 -21.40 -25.30 -1.67
CA SER A 204 -21.38 -26.68 -1.16
C SER A 204 -20.11 -27.46 -1.53
N TYR A 205 -19.35 -26.98 -2.51
CA TYR A 205 -18.09 -27.57 -2.94
C TYR A 205 -16.87 -26.87 -2.34
N THR A 206 -17.04 -26.04 -1.31
CA THR A 206 -15.91 -25.35 -0.65
C THR A 206 -15.32 -26.25 0.43
N LEU A 207 -14.03 -26.59 0.28
CA LEU A 207 -13.29 -27.35 1.29
C LEU A 207 -12.68 -26.43 2.36
N ARG A 208 -12.06 -25.34 1.92
CA ARG A 208 -11.42 -24.35 2.80
C ARG A 208 -11.43 -22.99 2.15
N ASP A 209 -11.84 -21.99 2.90
CA ASP A 209 -11.77 -20.59 2.49
C ASP A 209 -11.41 -19.62 3.63
N THR A 210 -10.76 -20.18 4.64
CA THR A 210 -10.22 -19.50 5.80
C THR A 210 -8.72 -19.79 5.92
N PRO A 211 -7.95 -18.93 6.61
CA PRO A 211 -8.37 -17.68 7.25
C PRO A 211 -8.68 -16.53 6.28
N THR A 212 -9.60 -15.65 6.67
CA THR A 212 -9.95 -14.43 5.94
C THR A 212 -9.28 -13.20 6.55
N PHE A 213 -8.68 -12.36 5.71
CA PHE A 213 -7.95 -11.17 6.12
C PHE A 213 -8.66 -9.92 5.62
N THR A 214 -9.09 -9.06 6.54
CA THR A 214 -9.53 -7.69 6.24
C THR A 214 -8.36 -6.75 6.47
N CYS A 215 -7.94 -6.04 5.43
CA CYS A 215 -6.75 -5.21 5.43
C CYS A 215 -7.12 -3.77 5.09
N VAL A 216 -6.49 -2.80 5.76
CA VAL A 216 -6.71 -1.37 5.51
C VAL A 216 -5.57 -0.83 4.66
N GLN A 217 -5.89 -0.26 3.52
CA GLN A 217 -4.92 0.35 2.63
C GLN A 217 -4.27 1.54 3.32
N MET A 218 -2.94 1.59 3.27
CA MET A 218 -2.13 2.62 3.88
C MET A 218 -0.95 2.94 2.98
N SER A 219 -0.31 4.09 3.17
CA SER A 219 1.06 4.25 2.66
C SER A 219 1.99 3.28 3.40
N LEU A 220 3.15 2.99 2.81
CA LEU A 220 4.18 2.17 3.46
C LEU A 220 4.52 2.68 4.86
N TRP A 221 4.64 4.00 4.99
CA TRP A 221 5.11 4.64 6.21
C TRP A 221 4.02 4.73 7.27
N ASP A 222 2.77 4.95 6.87
CA ASP A 222 1.62 4.79 7.78
C ASP A 222 1.58 3.40 8.38
N MET A 223 1.72 2.37 7.54
CA MET A 223 1.72 0.99 7.99
C MET A 223 2.85 0.75 8.99
N LEU A 224 4.07 1.23 8.72
CA LEU A 224 5.20 1.12 9.66
C LEU A 224 4.97 1.90 10.97
N ASP A 225 4.29 3.05 10.92
CA ASP A 225 3.94 3.84 12.10
C ASP A 225 2.98 3.05 13.01
N THR A 226 2.08 2.24 12.45
CA THR A 226 1.16 1.41 13.25
C THR A 226 1.82 0.32 14.10
N LEU A 227 3.08 -0.04 13.82
CA LEU A 227 3.80 -1.12 14.53
C LEU A 227 4.21 -0.76 15.97
N GLY A 228 3.95 0.49 16.40
CA GLY A 228 4.25 1.01 17.73
C GLY A 228 5.65 1.64 17.82
N GLY A 229 5.91 2.30 18.94
CA GLY A 229 7.06 3.19 19.12
C GLY A 229 6.74 4.65 18.81
N ALA A 230 7.71 5.54 19.02
CA ALA A 230 7.69 6.86 18.39
C ALA A 230 7.37 6.67 16.90
N GLY A 231 6.48 7.49 16.34
CA GLY A 231 6.26 7.48 14.89
C GLY A 231 7.60 7.56 14.17
N SER A 232 7.71 7.03 12.96
CA SER A 232 8.87 7.32 12.10
C SER A 232 9.13 8.84 12.03
N ALA A 233 8.06 9.63 12.16
CA ALA A 233 8.11 11.07 12.37
C ALA A 233 8.70 11.54 13.72
N ASP A 234 8.25 11.00 14.86
CA ASP A 234 8.69 11.42 16.21
C ASP A 234 10.16 11.13 16.49
N ALA A 235 10.73 10.10 15.86
CA ALA A 235 12.09 9.67 16.17
C ALA A 235 13.13 10.02 15.09
N VAL A 236 12.72 10.42 13.87
CA VAL A 236 13.57 11.18 12.94
C VAL A 236 13.59 12.67 13.29
N ALA A 237 12.54 13.20 13.93
CA ALA A 237 12.54 14.54 14.52
C ALA A 237 13.61 14.76 15.62
N ARG A 238 14.41 13.74 15.96
CA ARG A 238 15.49 13.79 16.96
C ARG A 238 16.85 14.28 16.45
N ARG A 239 16.92 14.94 15.29
CA ARG A 239 17.96 15.97 15.19
C ARG A 239 17.46 17.13 16.05
N PRO A 240 18.11 17.43 17.20
CA PRO A 240 17.58 18.43 18.11
C PRO A 240 17.31 19.71 17.32
N ALA A 241 16.12 20.28 17.50
CA ALA A 241 15.87 21.63 17.04
C ALA A 241 17.05 22.47 17.54
N ARG A 242 17.77 23.09 16.61
CA ARG A 242 18.80 24.07 16.96
C ARG A 242 18.14 25.11 17.87
N ALA A 243 18.95 25.80 18.66
CA ALA A 243 18.44 26.84 19.57
C ALA A 243 17.63 27.94 18.83
N ASP A 244 17.74 28.03 17.49
CA ASP A 244 16.96 28.92 16.63
C ASP A 244 15.61 28.33 16.14
N GLY A 245 15.19 27.16 16.61
CA GLY A 245 13.88 26.57 16.29
C GLY A 245 13.83 25.75 14.99
N PHE A 246 14.99 25.42 14.40
CA PHE A 246 15.08 24.67 13.14
C PHE A 246 15.66 23.26 13.31
N THR A 247 15.10 22.29 12.60
CA THR A 247 15.51 20.88 12.57
C THR A 247 16.25 20.59 11.25
N PRO A 248 17.50 20.07 11.27
CA PRO A 248 18.17 19.64 10.05
C PRO A 248 17.53 18.36 9.51
N VAL A 249 17.19 18.30 8.23
CA VAL A 249 16.35 17.20 7.68
C VAL A 249 16.98 16.40 6.54
N ALA A 250 17.85 17.02 5.75
CA ALA A 250 18.50 16.42 4.58
C ALA A 250 19.68 17.29 4.16
N ASN A 251 20.50 16.78 3.24
CA ASN A 251 21.46 17.62 2.52
C ASN A 251 20.87 18.08 1.18
N LEU A 252 21.24 19.27 0.70
CA LEU A 252 20.80 19.83 -0.58
C LEU A 252 21.31 18.99 -1.75
N SER A 253 22.51 18.42 -1.61
CA SER A 253 23.08 17.41 -2.53
C SER A 253 22.19 16.18 -2.73
N GLU A 254 21.31 15.86 -1.77
CA GLU A 254 20.35 14.75 -1.85
C GLU A 254 18.98 15.16 -2.45
N LEU A 255 18.80 16.45 -2.75
CA LEU A 255 17.58 17.02 -3.34
C LEU A 255 17.92 17.93 -4.54
N PRO A 256 18.34 17.37 -5.70
CA PRO A 256 18.64 18.16 -6.90
C PRO A 256 17.44 18.99 -7.40
N PRO A 257 17.67 20.07 -8.16
CA PRO A 257 16.58 20.84 -8.79
C PRO A 257 15.64 19.96 -9.62
N GLY A 258 14.32 20.16 -9.44
CA GLY A 258 13.26 19.38 -10.08
C GLY A 258 12.87 18.11 -9.32
N THR A 259 13.50 17.81 -8.19
CA THR A 259 13.21 16.60 -7.39
C THR A 259 12.43 16.91 -6.13
N ALA A 260 11.85 15.87 -5.56
CA ALA A 260 11.18 15.90 -4.27
C ALA A 260 11.76 14.82 -3.35
N LYS A 261 11.72 15.07 -2.04
CA LYS A 261 12.18 14.12 -1.03
C LYS A 261 11.28 14.21 0.20
N ARG A 262 10.79 13.08 0.68
CA ARG A 262 10.17 13.02 2.00
C ARG A 262 11.25 13.08 3.07
N VAL A 263 11.02 13.92 4.06
CA VAL A 263 11.80 14.02 5.28
C VAL A 263 10.84 14.03 6.47
N TYR A 264 11.39 14.14 7.68
CA TYR A 264 10.60 14.26 8.89
C TYR A 264 11.11 15.43 9.72
N ALA A 265 10.19 16.30 10.13
CA ALA A 265 10.41 17.43 11.01
C ALA A 265 9.11 17.72 11.75
N ALA A 266 9.16 18.46 12.87
CA ALA A 266 7.96 18.86 13.61
C ALA A 266 7.04 17.69 14.00
N ASN A 267 7.60 16.49 14.26
CA ASN A 267 6.85 15.25 14.53
C ASN A 267 5.88 14.81 13.42
N GLU A 268 6.12 15.25 12.18
CA GLU A 268 5.35 14.82 11.02
C GLU A 268 6.22 14.52 9.79
N ALA A 269 5.64 13.83 8.81
CA ALA A 269 6.26 13.64 7.50
C ALA A 269 6.12 14.92 6.69
N VAL A 270 7.24 15.45 6.20
CA VAL A 270 7.31 16.68 5.42
C VAL A 270 7.85 16.36 4.03
N ALA A 271 7.23 16.89 2.99
CA ALA A 271 7.68 16.78 1.62
C ALA A 271 8.55 18.00 1.28
N LEU A 272 9.83 17.75 0.99
CA LEU A 272 10.71 18.72 0.37
C LEU A 272 10.55 18.70 -1.15
N PHE A 273 10.55 19.88 -1.75
CA PHE A 273 10.56 20.05 -3.20
C PHE A 273 11.62 21.08 -3.57
N ASN A 274 12.50 20.75 -4.53
CA ASN A 274 13.44 21.72 -5.08
C ASN A 274 12.91 22.22 -6.42
N VAL A 275 12.32 23.41 -6.43
CA VAL A 275 11.78 24.04 -7.63
C VAL A 275 12.73 25.12 -8.10
N ASN A 276 13.38 24.88 -9.26
CA ASN A 276 14.34 25.81 -9.87
C ASN A 276 15.47 26.27 -8.92
N GLY A 277 15.91 25.41 -8.00
CA GLY A 277 16.96 25.71 -7.02
C GLY A 277 16.44 26.20 -5.66
N THR A 278 15.14 26.50 -5.53
CA THR A 278 14.52 26.93 -4.28
C THR A 278 13.84 25.74 -3.60
N VAL A 279 14.17 25.49 -2.34
CA VAL A 279 13.59 24.40 -1.55
C VAL A 279 12.32 24.86 -0.83
N TYR A 280 11.25 24.11 -1.02
CA TYR A 280 9.96 24.26 -0.35
C TYR A 280 9.65 23.04 0.51
N ALA A 281 8.88 23.24 1.58
CA ALA A 281 8.48 22.19 2.50
C ALA A 281 7.00 22.31 2.84
N ILE A 282 6.24 21.25 2.60
CA ILE A 282 4.82 21.12 2.99
C ILE A 282 4.57 19.77 3.66
N ALA A 283 3.47 19.62 4.42
CA ALA A 283 3.14 18.34 5.01
C ALA A 283 3.00 17.30 3.90
N ASN A 284 3.61 16.13 4.07
CA ASN A 284 3.69 15.13 3.01
C ASN A 284 2.34 14.43 2.75
N ARG A 285 1.31 14.67 3.56
CA ARG A 285 0.03 13.97 3.48
C ARG A 285 -1.02 14.85 2.83
N CYS A 286 -1.54 14.38 1.70
CA CYS A 286 -2.70 15.00 1.07
C CYS A 286 -3.89 15.00 2.04
N THR A 287 -4.52 16.17 2.24
CA THR A 287 -5.69 16.31 3.13
C THR A 287 -6.95 15.62 2.64
N HIS A 288 -6.99 15.14 1.39
CA HIS A 288 -8.12 14.39 0.84
C HIS A 288 -8.06 12.89 1.20
N ALA A 289 -7.03 12.19 0.74
CA ALA A 289 -6.90 10.73 0.89
C ALA A 289 -5.55 10.29 1.47
N ARG A 290 -4.76 11.22 2.05
CA ARG A 290 -3.47 10.97 2.71
C ARG A 290 -2.35 10.43 1.81
N ALA A 291 -2.50 10.55 0.49
CA ALA A 291 -1.44 10.29 -0.48
C ALA A 291 -0.14 11.04 -0.11
N SER A 292 1.00 10.42 -0.45
CA SER A 292 2.34 10.99 -0.29
C SER A 292 2.56 12.08 -1.34
N LEU A 293 2.63 13.35 -0.91
CA LEU A 293 2.81 14.48 -1.83
C LEU A 293 4.21 14.55 -2.43
N SER A 294 5.24 14.02 -1.76
CA SER A 294 6.58 13.90 -2.33
C SER A 294 6.66 12.97 -3.55
N GLU A 295 5.64 12.12 -3.75
CA GLU A 295 5.50 11.26 -4.93
C GLU A 295 4.62 11.91 -6.02
N GLY A 296 4.16 13.14 -5.81
CA GLY A 296 3.35 13.89 -6.76
C GLY A 296 4.15 14.55 -7.88
N THR A 297 3.45 15.00 -8.92
CA THR A 297 4.04 15.69 -10.07
C THR A 297 4.19 17.18 -9.78
N VAL A 298 5.42 17.71 -9.90
CA VAL A 298 5.72 19.12 -9.67
C VAL A 298 5.47 19.96 -10.92
N ASP A 299 4.69 21.02 -10.77
CA ASP A 299 4.57 22.11 -11.74
C ASP A 299 5.45 23.27 -11.28
N ALA A 300 6.63 23.39 -11.90
CA ALA A 300 7.61 24.42 -11.57
C ALA A 300 7.14 25.84 -11.95
N ALA A 301 6.27 25.99 -12.95
CA ALA A 301 5.76 27.29 -13.38
C ALA A 301 4.71 27.82 -12.39
N ARG A 302 3.92 26.93 -11.80
CA ARG A 302 2.90 27.27 -10.78
C ARG A 302 3.40 27.14 -9.34
N CYS A 303 4.63 26.69 -9.13
CA CYS A 303 5.18 26.34 -7.82
C CYS A 303 4.21 25.45 -7.02
N ALA A 304 3.75 24.37 -7.67
CA ALA A 304 2.69 23.51 -7.16
C ALA A 304 3.03 22.03 -7.30
N VAL A 305 2.40 21.20 -6.48
CA VAL A 305 2.44 19.74 -6.63
C VAL A 305 1.04 19.19 -6.88
N THR A 306 0.92 18.33 -7.88
CA THR A 306 -0.26 17.51 -8.14
C THR A 306 -0.12 16.19 -7.42
N CYS A 307 -1.03 15.92 -6.50
CA CYS A 307 -1.15 14.68 -5.74
C CYS A 307 -1.27 13.47 -6.70
N PRO A 308 -0.53 12.38 -6.46
CA PRO A 308 -0.46 11.25 -7.40
C PRO A 308 -1.73 10.39 -7.43
N TRP A 309 -2.70 10.63 -6.54
CA TRP A 309 -3.90 9.78 -6.42
C TRP A 309 -5.14 10.40 -7.08
N HIS A 310 -5.58 11.56 -6.58
CA HIS A 310 -6.83 12.20 -7.02
C HIS A 310 -6.58 13.60 -7.59
N GLU A 311 -5.34 13.86 -8.04
CA GLU A 311 -4.94 15.07 -8.76
C GLU A 311 -5.20 16.39 -8.01
N GLY A 312 -5.33 16.32 -6.67
CA GLY A 312 -5.35 17.49 -5.80
C GLY A 312 -4.08 18.30 -5.95
N VAL A 313 -4.19 19.58 -6.26
CA VAL A 313 -3.07 20.49 -6.51
C VAL A 313 -2.86 21.37 -5.28
N PHE A 314 -1.64 21.42 -4.77
CA PHE A 314 -1.27 22.23 -3.61
C PHE A 314 -0.16 23.21 -3.97
N SER A 315 -0.24 24.44 -3.47
CA SER A 315 0.85 25.41 -3.52
C SER A 315 2.00 24.93 -2.64
N LEU A 316 3.21 24.89 -3.19
CA LEU A 316 4.42 24.56 -2.42
C LEU A 316 4.86 25.70 -1.50
N GLU A 317 4.46 26.94 -1.81
CA GLU A 317 4.80 28.13 -1.04
C GLU A 317 3.95 28.28 0.23
N THR A 318 2.67 27.89 0.12
CA THR A 318 1.65 28.19 1.14
C THR A 318 0.88 26.98 1.65
N GLY A 319 0.98 25.83 0.98
CA GLY A 319 0.18 24.64 1.28
C GLY A 319 -1.30 24.75 0.89
N ARG A 320 -1.74 25.88 0.34
CA ARG A 320 -3.14 26.08 -0.10
C ARG A 320 -3.52 25.14 -1.23
N VAL A 321 -4.78 24.72 -1.25
CA VAL A 321 -5.35 23.99 -2.37
C VAL A 321 -5.50 24.94 -3.56
N LEU A 322 -4.93 24.55 -4.70
CA LEU A 322 -5.02 25.25 -5.98
C LEU A 322 -5.94 24.53 -6.98
N GLY A 323 -6.32 23.28 -6.69
CA GLY A 323 -7.20 22.48 -7.55
C GLY A 323 -7.44 21.08 -7.00
N GLY A 324 -8.41 20.37 -7.57
CA GLY A 324 -8.79 19.00 -7.21
C GLY A 324 -9.68 18.88 -5.95
N PRO A 325 -10.04 17.65 -5.54
CA PRO A 325 -11.04 17.42 -4.49
C PRO A 325 -10.69 17.84 -3.04
N PRO A 326 -9.42 18.02 -2.61
CA PRO A 326 -9.16 18.47 -1.24
C PRO A 326 -9.81 19.84 -0.96
N VAL A 327 -10.39 20.00 0.22
CA VAL A 327 -10.99 21.30 0.66
C VAL A 327 -10.20 21.95 1.80
N HIS A 328 -9.16 21.28 2.29
CA HIS A 328 -8.31 21.76 3.39
C HIS A 328 -6.86 21.91 2.92
N PRO A 329 -6.16 22.98 3.31
CA PRO A 329 -4.74 23.15 2.99
C PRO A 329 -3.88 22.13 3.74
N VAL A 330 -2.67 21.89 3.23
CA VAL A 330 -1.61 21.24 4.00
C VAL A 330 -0.79 22.29 4.76
N ALA A 331 -0.14 21.89 5.85
CA ALA A 331 0.82 22.76 6.52
C ALA A 331 2.01 23.07 5.58
N ALA A 332 2.50 24.30 5.62
CA ALA A 332 3.73 24.71 4.93
C ALA A 332 4.78 25.14 5.96
N PHE A 333 6.04 24.80 5.76
CA PHE A 333 7.10 25.03 6.73
C PHE A 333 8.12 26.05 6.22
N GLN A 334 8.73 26.80 7.14
CA GLN A 334 9.90 27.59 6.80
C GLN A 334 11.10 26.67 6.54
N VAL A 335 11.78 26.89 5.42
CA VAL A 335 13.02 26.22 5.06
C VAL A 335 14.18 27.21 5.15
N LYS A 336 15.30 26.77 5.70
CA LYS A 336 16.57 27.49 5.75
C LYS A 336 17.67 26.57 5.21
N LEU A 337 18.65 27.13 4.52
CA LEU A 337 19.85 26.42 4.11
C LEU A 337 21.02 26.90 4.98
N ASP A 338 21.81 25.96 5.51
CA ASP A 338 23.08 26.22 6.18
C ASP A 338 24.17 25.38 5.48
N GLY A 339 24.85 26.01 4.52
CA GLY A 339 25.72 25.29 3.58
C GLY A 339 24.92 24.27 2.77
N ASP A 340 25.33 23.00 2.85
CA ASP A 340 24.63 21.87 2.21
C ASP A 340 23.46 21.34 3.07
N THR A 341 23.25 21.82 4.30
CA THR A 341 22.20 21.28 5.17
C THR A 341 20.87 22.00 4.98
N ILE A 342 19.81 21.24 4.71
CA ILE A 342 18.42 21.71 4.70
C ILE A 342 17.87 21.67 6.12
N LEU A 343 17.30 22.79 6.56
CA LEU A 343 16.71 23.00 7.89
C LEU A 343 15.22 23.36 7.75
N ILE A 344 14.36 22.78 8.59
CA ILE A 344 12.91 23.05 8.63
C ILE A 344 12.52 23.59 10.01
N ALA A 345 11.71 24.65 10.06
CA ALA A 345 11.18 25.19 11.32
C ALA A 345 10.25 24.19 12.04
N HIS A 346 10.29 24.20 13.37
CA HIS A 346 9.45 23.33 14.20
C HIS A 346 7.94 23.63 14.08
N GLU A 347 7.58 24.87 13.79
CA GLU A 347 6.20 25.28 13.60
C GLU A 347 5.91 25.54 12.12
N ALA A 348 4.75 25.08 11.66
CA ALA A 348 4.23 25.44 10.35
C ALA A 348 3.96 26.95 10.29
N ARG A 349 4.10 27.53 9.09
CA ARG A 349 3.66 28.91 8.83
C ARG A 349 2.15 29.00 9.05
N GLU A 350 1.70 30.00 9.80
CA GLU A 350 0.29 30.36 9.79
C GLU A 350 -0.12 30.67 8.35
N ALA A 351 -1.19 30.03 7.88
CA ALA A 351 -1.76 30.35 6.59
C ALA A 351 -2.20 31.82 6.64
N ALA A 352 -1.53 32.69 5.88
CA ALA A 352 -1.96 34.08 5.75
C ALA A 352 -3.44 34.07 5.38
N ILE A 353 -4.30 34.66 6.21
CA ILE A 353 -5.72 34.81 5.90
C ILE A 353 -5.77 35.98 4.91
N SER A 354 -6.07 35.70 3.65
CA SER A 354 -6.30 36.73 2.62
C SER A 354 -7.70 36.60 2.09
#